data_AF-A0A162TJP3-F1
#
_entry.id   AF-A0A162TJP3-F1
#
_cell.length_a   1.000
_cell.length_b   1.000
_cell.length_c   1.000
_cell.angle_alpha   90.00
_cell.angle_beta   90.00
_cell.angle_gamma   90.00
#
_symmetry.space_group_name_H-M   'P 1'
#
loop_
_entity.id
_entity.type
_entity.pdbx_description
1 polymer ?
#
loop_
_entity_poly.entity_id
_entity_poly.type
_entity_poly.pdbx_seq_one_letter_code
_entity_poly.pdbx_strand_id
1 'polypeptide(L)'
;MSDAQNNNMGPVRPADDEAKAVFHEVKQAVVDKLKHNDNVHDLHLLDDLKVIDTYKLVEYATEEVAYGINYFGKIEVDDDKYIHVRCHKSNDNQIDFYSILTEGTAIWSREEPLKYFID
;
A
#
# COMPACT_ATOMS: atom_id res chain seq x y z
N MET A 1 -5.05 -28.60 -3.93
CA MET A 1 -3.92 -27.67 -3.75
C MET A 1 -4.28 -26.45 -4.59
N SER A 2 -5.17 -25.62 -4.06
CA SER A 2 -5.89 -24.55 -4.74
C SER A 2 -5.99 -23.43 -3.70
N ASP A 3 -5.69 -22.16 -3.88
CA ASP A 3 -5.42 -21.33 -5.06
C ASP A 3 -4.49 -20.20 -4.57
N ALA A 4 -3.17 -20.41 -4.57
CA ALA A 4 -2.22 -19.30 -4.36
C ALA A 4 -1.89 -18.56 -5.67
N GLN A 5 -2.52 -18.95 -6.79
CA GLN A 5 -2.26 -18.43 -8.13
C GLN A 5 -3.40 -17.56 -8.69
N ASN A 6 -4.52 -17.42 -7.98
CA ASN A 6 -5.64 -16.56 -8.36
C ASN A 6 -5.74 -15.35 -7.41
N ASN A 7 -4.66 -14.58 -7.29
CA ASN A 7 -4.84 -13.18 -6.90
C ASN A 7 -5.28 -12.44 -8.17
N ASN A 8 -6.39 -11.69 -8.11
CA ASN A 8 -6.75 -10.76 -9.19
C ASN A 8 -5.69 -9.66 -9.38
N MET A 9 -4.78 -9.54 -8.42
CA MET A 9 -3.57 -8.75 -8.55
C MET A 9 -2.62 -9.37 -9.58
N GLY A 10 -2.11 -8.55 -10.49
CA GLY A 10 -1.07 -8.96 -11.43
C GLY A 10 0.23 -9.40 -10.74
N PRO A 11 1.26 -9.78 -11.52
CA PRO A 11 2.51 -10.26 -10.95
C PRO A 11 3.16 -9.18 -10.07
N VAL A 12 3.62 -9.58 -8.88
CA VAL A 12 4.42 -8.70 -8.00
C VAL A 12 5.75 -8.42 -8.69
N ARG A 13 6.08 -7.13 -8.77
CA ARG A 13 7.28 -6.59 -9.42
C ARG A 13 8.04 -5.71 -8.43
N PRO A 14 9.37 -5.59 -8.58
CA PRO A 14 10.16 -4.66 -7.78
C PRO A 14 9.74 -3.22 -8.07
N ALA A 15 9.91 -2.31 -7.11
CA ALA A 15 9.52 -0.91 -7.25
C ALA A 15 10.16 -0.19 -8.45
N ASP A 16 9.34 0.13 -9.46
CA ASP A 16 9.72 0.92 -10.63
C ASP A 16 9.52 2.43 -10.39
N ASP A 17 10.15 3.28 -11.20
CA ASP A 17 10.10 4.74 -11.04
C ASP A 17 8.69 5.32 -11.25
N GLU A 18 7.88 4.72 -12.12
CA GLU A 18 6.46 5.10 -12.27
C GLU A 18 5.67 4.79 -10.99
N ALA A 19 5.83 3.58 -10.45
CA ALA A 19 5.13 3.19 -9.24
C ALA A 19 5.56 4.06 -8.05
N LYS A 20 6.86 4.36 -7.92
CA LYS A 20 7.35 5.29 -6.90
C LYS A 20 6.70 6.66 -7.02
N ALA A 21 6.54 7.20 -8.23
CA ALA A 21 5.87 8.49 -8.44
C ALA A 21 4.40 8.44 -8.01
N VAL A 22 3.68 7.38 -8.38
CA VAL A 22 2.28 7.14 -7.98
C VAL A 22 2.13 7.11 -6.46
N PHE A 23 2.95 6.31 -5.78
CA PHE A 23 2.92 6.19 -4.31
C PHE A 23 3.43 7.46 -3.61
N HIS A 24 4.31 8.24 -4.26
CA HIS A 24 4.74 9.52 -3.73
C HIS A 24 3.62 10.56 -3.75
N GLU A 25 2.78 10.56 -4.78
CA GLU A 25 1.65 11.48 -4.91
C GLU A 25 0.58 11.23 -3.84
N VAL A 26 0.27 9.95 -3.57
CA VAL A 26 -0.67 9.57 -2.51
C VAL A 26 -0.07 9.56 -1.10
N LYS A 27 1.23 9.83 -0.96
CA LYS A 27 1.94 9.74 0.34
C LYS A 27 1.18 10.48 1.43
N GLN A 28 0.77 11.72 1.17
CA GLN A 28 0.06 12.53 2.15
C GLN A 28 -1.26 11.87 2.60
N ALA A 29 -2.06 11.38 1.65
CA ALA A 29 -3.33 10.70 1.93
C ALA A 29 -3.13 9.41 2.74
N VAL A 30 -2.07 8.64 2.43
CA VAL A 30 -1.69 7.44 3.19
C VAL A 30 -1.36 7.79 4.63
N VAL A 31 -0.55 8.84 4.85
CA VAL A 31 -0.18 9.30 6.20
C VAL A 31 -1.40 9.75 6.99
N ASP A 32 -2.29 10.51 6.36
CA ASP A 32 -3.50 11.00 7.01
C ASP A 32 -4.46 9.85 7.36
N LYS A 33 -4.55 8.82 6.51
CA LYS A 33 -5.32 7.60 6.80
C LYS A 33 -4.71 6.78 7.93
N LEU A 34 -3.38 6.64 7.95
CA LEU A 34 -2.68 5.99 9.06
C LEU A 34 -2.94 6.73 10.39
N LYS A 35 -2.90 8.07 10.38
CA LYS A 35 -3.21 8.92 11.56
C LYS A 35 -4.63 8.73 12.05
N HIS A 36 -5.55 8.58 11.11
CA HIS A 36 -6.93 8.30 11.44
C HIS A 36 -7.08 6.92 12.08
N ASN A 37 -6.50 5.87 11.47
CA ASN A 37 -6.62 4.50 11.97
C ASN A 37 -5.93 4.33 13.34
N ASP A 38 -4.80 4.99 13.57
CA ASP A 38 -4.12 4.97 14.86
C ASP A 38 -4.98 5.58 15.98
N ASN A 39 -5.61 6.73 15.72
CA ASN A 39 -6.55 7.36 16.66
C ASN A 39 -7.80 6.53 16.92
N VAL A 40 -8.30 5.81 15.91
CA VAL A 40 -9.57 5.05 15.99
C VAL A 40 -9.37 3.67 16.63
N HIS A 41 -8.23 3.03 16.37
CA HIS A 41 -7.97 1.66 16.78
C HIS A 41 -6.92 1.53 17.90
N ASP A 42 -6.37 2.64 18.40
CA ASP A 42 -5.34 2.67 19.46
C ASP A 42 -4.16 1.74 19.12
N LEU A 43 -3.79 1.70 17.84
CA LEU A 43 -2.80 0.74 17.33
C LEU A 43 -1.36 1.19 17.66
N HIS A 44 -1.16 2.39 18.20
CA HIS A 44 0.13 3.03 18.51
C HIS A 44 1.17 2.98 17.36
N LEU A 45 0.71 2.86 16.13
CA LEU A 45 1.53 2.72 14.93
C LEU A 45 2.29 4.01 14.63
N LEU A 46 1.70 5.17 14.98
CA LEU A 46 2.28 6.50 14.75
C LEU A 46 3.03 7.06 15.94
N ASP A 47 2.90 6.46 17.12
CA ASP A 47 3.73 6.82 18.27
C ASP A 47 5.21 6.51 18.00
N ASP A 48 5.49 5.41 17.28
CA ASP A 48 6.81 5.10 16.72
C ASP A 48 7.09 5.81 15.39
N LEU A 49 6.10 5.96 14.50
CA LEU A 49 6.24 6.68 13.21
C LEU A 49 6.16 8.22 13.31
N LYS A 50 6.65 8.82 14.40
CA LYS A 50 6.63 10.29 14.60
C LYS A 50 7.28 11.07 13.45
N VAL A 51 8.16 10.41 12.71
CA VAL A 51 8.65 10.84 11.40
C VAL A 51 8.69 9.59 10.53
N ILE A 52 7.93 9.56 9.43
CA ILE A 52 8.19 8.60 8.34
C ILE A 52 9.52 9.02 7.74
N ASP A 53 10.61 8.56 8.35
CA ASP A 53 11.98 8.85 7.93
C ASP A 53 12.27 8.16 6.59
N THR A 54 11.69 6.97 6.42
CA THR A 54 11.77 6.17 5.20
C THR A 54 10.38 6.01 4.59
N TYR A 55 10.18 6.32 3.31
CA TYR A 55 8.97 5.97 2.56
C TYR A 55 9.40 5.36 1.24
N LYS A 56 9.74 4.08 1.28
CA LYS A 56 10.38 3.39 0.16
C LYS A 56 9.49 2.28 -0.33
N LEU A 57 8.99 2.43 -1.55
CA LEU A 57 8.33 1.34 -2.25
C LEU A 57 9.35 0.22 -2.50
N VAL A 58 9.03 -0.99 -2.05
CA VAL A 58 9.89 -2.17 -2.20
C VAL A 58 9.38 -3.03 -3.35
N GLU A 59 8.09 -3.33 -3.31
CA GLU A 59 7.40 -4.15 -4.29
C GLU A 59 6.06 -3.53 -4.63
N TYR A 60 5.60 -3.78 -5.84
CA TYR A 60 4.28 -3.35 -6.26
C TYR A 60 3.65 -4.39 -7.18
N ALA A 61 2.35 -4.29 -7.37
CA ALA A 61 1.63 -5.03 -8.37
C ALA A 61 0.47 -4.19 -8.90
N THR A 62 -0.05 -4.60 -10.05
CA THR A 62 -1.10 -3.86 -10.74
C THR A 62 -2.26 -4.77 -11.10
N GLU A 63 -3.47 -4.27 -11.02
CA GLU A 63 -4.68 -4.93 -11.49
C GLU A 63 -5.37 -4.00 -12.49
N GLU A 64 -5.54 -4.46 -13.73
CA GLU A 64 -6.29 -3.74 -14.75
C GLU A 64 -7.79 -3.85 -14.47
N VAL A 65 -8.47 -2.71 -14.37
CA VAL A 65 -9.92 -2.63 -14.14
C VAL A 65 -10.58 -1.80 -15.24
N ALA A 66 -11.91 -1.90 -15.37
CA ALA A 66 -12.65 -1.27 -16.48
C ALA A 66 -12.45 0.25 -16.62
N TYR A 67 -12.11 0.95 -15.53
CA TYR A 67 -11.96 2.42 -15.49
C TYR A 67 -10.54 2.89 -15.13
N GLY A 68 -9.55 2.00 -15.13
CA GLY A 68 -8.19 2.35 -14.74
C GLY A 68 -7.34 1.15 -14.32
N ILE A 69 -6.34 1.42 -13.48
CA ILE A 69 -5.41 0.42 -12.96
C ILE A 69 -5.32 0.60 -11.45
N ASN A 70 -5.57 -0.46 -10.70
CA ASN A 70 -5.28 -0.49 -9.27
C ASN A 70 -3.81 -0.82 -9.07
N TYR A 71 -3.11 0.00 -8.31
CA TYR A 71 -1.73 -0.23 -7.89
C TYR A 71 -1.75 -0.68 -6.43
N PHE A 72 -1.12 -1.81 -6.16
CA PHE A 72 -0.86 -2.33 -4.83
C PHE A 72 0.62 -2.17 -4.55
N GLY A 73 0.99 -1.53 -3.45
CA GLY A 73 2.38 -1.22 -3.15
C GLY A 73 2.73 -1.64 -1.73
N LYS A 74 3.84 -2.34 -1.59
CA LYS A 74 4.49 -2.62 -0.32
C LYS A 74 5.52 -1.53 -0.05
N ILE A 75 5.26 -0.70 0.95
CA ILE A 75 6.07 0.47 1.28
C ILE A 75 6.69 0.27 2.65
N GLU A 76 8.01 0.35 2.69
CA GLU A 76 8.81 0.41 3.91
C GLU A 76 8.69 1.81 4.49
N VAL A 77 8.17 1.88 5.72
CA VAL A 77 7.92 3.14 6.42
C VAL A 77 8.88 3.38 7.59
N ASP A 78 9.51 2.32 8.08
CA ASP A 78 10.47 2.31 9.20
C ASP A 78 11.23 0.96 9.19
N ASP A 79 12.23 0.80 10.06
CA ASP A 79 13.00 -0.45 10.20
C ASP A 79 12.07 -1.63 10.51
N ASP A 80 12.06 -2.63 9.61
CA ASP A 80 11.20 -3.83 9.66
C ASP A 80 9.67 -3.57 9.64
N LYS A 81 9.22 -2.33 9.35
CA LYS A 81 7.80 -1.97 9.25
C LYS A 81 7.40 -1.66 7.82
N TYR A 82 6.45 -2.43 7.31
CA TYR A 82 5.93 -2.30 5.97
C TYR A 82 4.43 -2.04 6.01
N ILE A 83 3.93 -1.24 5.07
CA ILE A 83 2.51 -1.04 4.87
C ILE A 83 2.14 -1.47 3.45
N HIS A 84 0.94 -2.02 3.30
CA HIS A 84 0.40 -2.31 1.97
C HIS A 84 -0.63 -1.24 1.63
N VAL A 85 -0.36 -0.51 0.55
CA VAL A 85 -1.17 0.62 0.09
C VAL A 85 -1.80 0.26 -1.24
N ARG A 86 -3.07 0.62 -1.40
CA ARG A 86 -3.80 0.52 -2.66
C ARG A 86 -4.11 1.91 -3.20
N CYS A 87 -3.72 2.13 -4.44
CA CYS A 87 -4.02 3.34 -5.21
C CYS A 87 -4.82 2.97 -6.44
N HIS A 88 -5.68 3.87 -6.90
CA HIS A 88 -6.39 3.74 -8.15
C HIS A 88 -5.89 4.82 -9.12
N LYS A 89 -5.36 4.40 -10.25
CA LYS A 89 -5.02 5.29 -11.36
C LYS A 89 -6.13 5.20 -12.39
N SER A 90 -6.92 6.26 -12.52
CA SER A 90 -7.98 6.34 -13.54
C SER A 90 -7.40 6.50 -14.95
N ASN A 91 -8.20 6.23 -15.97
CA ASN A 91 -7.81 6.41 -17.38
C ASN A 91 -7.43 7.87 -17.73
N ASP A 92 -7.89 8.84 -16.94
CA ASP A 92 -7.54 10.26 -17.06
C ASP A 92 -6.21 10.61 -16.38
N ASN A 93 -5.41 9.61 -15.99
CA ASN A 93 -4.16 9.74 -15.23
C ASN A 93 -4.31 10.38 -13.84
N GLN A 94 -5.52 10.45 -13.28
CA GLN A 94 -5.68 10.86 -11.88
C GLN A 94 -5.36 9.69 -10.96
N ILE A 95 -4.55 9.96 -9.93
CA ILE A 95 -4.11 8.98 -8.96
C ILE A 95 -4.83 9.27 -7.64
N ASP A 96 -5.69 8.35 -7.23
CA ASP A 96 -6.42 8.44 -5.99
C ASP A 96 -5.92 7.38 -5.01
N PHE A 97 -5.72 7.80 -3.76
CA PHE A 97 -5.55 6.86 -2.66
C PHE A 97 -6.86 6.11 -2.44
N TYR A 98 -6.81 4.78 -2.46
CA TYR A 98 -7.99 3.95 -2.27
C TYR A 98 -8.07 3.48 -0.82
N SER A 99 -7.10 2.68 -0.39
CA SER A 99 -7.09 2.10 0.94
C SER A 99 -5.71 1.61 1.38
N ILE A 100 -5.60 1.25 2.66
CA ILE A 100 -4.44 0.56 3.24
C ILE A 100 -4.93 -0.76 3.82
N LEU A 101 -4.10 -1.79 3.74
CA LEU A 101 -4.44 -3.10 4.30
C LEU A 101 -4.42 -3.05 5.83
N THR A 102 -5.60 -3.14 6.45
CA THR A 102 -5.79 -3.13 7.90
C THR A 102 -6.55 -4.36 8.41
N GLU A 103 -5.95 -5.55 8.30
CA GLU A 103 -6.52 -6.79 8.84
C GLU A 103 -6.09 -7.00 10.31
N GLY A 104 -6.59 -6.16 11.22
CA GLY A 104 -6.22 -6.19 12.65
C GLY A 104 -4.86 -5.55 12.97
N THR A 105 -3.97 -5.43 11.99
CA THR A 105 -2.78 -4.57 12.00
C THR A 105 -2.68 -3.83 10.66
N ALA A 106 -2.13 -2.60 10.67
CA ALA A 106 -1.77 -1.88 9.45
C ALA A 106 -0.26 -1.99 9.12
N ILE A 107 0.54 -2.49 10.07
CA ILE A 107 1.98 -2.71 9.90
C ILE A 107 2.23 -4.19 9.73
N TRP A 108 2.91 -4.49 8.64
CA TRP A 108 3.26 -5.80 8.14
C TRP A 108 4.77 -5.97 8.18
N SER A 109 5.22 -7.22 8.24
CA SER A 109 6.63 -7.56 8.23
C SER A 109 7.19 -7.70 6.80
N ARG A 110 8.53 -7.74 6.66
CA ARG A 110 9.18 -7.96 5.36
C ARG A 110 8.80 -9.28 4.72
N GLU A 111 8.62 -10.33 5.53
CA GLU A 111 8.37 -11.70 5.07
C GLU A 111 6.95 -11.87 4.49
N GLU A 112 6.02 -10.99 4.87
CA GLU A 112 4.64 -11.10 4.41
C GLU A 112 4.49 -10.61 2.97
N PRO A 113 4.06 -11.48 2.04
CA PRO A 113 3.97 -11.10 0.64
C PRO A 113 2.86 -10.07 0.42
N LEU A 114 3.04 -9.23 -0.60
CA LEU A 114 1.98 -8.37 -1.09
C LEU A 114 0.81 -9.24 -1.60
N LYS A 115 -0.36 -9.06 -1.02
CA LYS A 115 -1.58 -9.79 -1.36
C LYS A 115 -2.62 -8.83 -1.94
N TYR A 116 -3.56 -9.38 -2.67
CA TYR A 116 -4.75 -8.66 -3.08
C TYR A 116 -5.65 -8.36 -1.86
N PHE A 117 -6.21 -7.16 -1.79
CA PHE A 117 -7.19 -6.77 -0.78
C PHE A 117 -8.20 -5.77 -1.34
N ILE A 118 -9.42 -5.81 -0.80
CA ILE A 118 -10.56 -5.00 -1.27
C ILE A 118 -10.90 -3.88 -0.26
N ASP A 119 -10.55 -4.07 1.01
CA ASP A 119 -10.95 -3.27 2.17
C ASP A 119 -10.65 -1.77 2.01
#